data_AF-A0A4Y8RS87-F1
#
_entry.id   AF-A0A4Y8RS87-F1
#
_cell.length_a   1.000
_cell.length_b   1.000
_cell.length_c   1.000
_cell.angle_alpha   90.00
_cell.angle_beta   90.00
_cell.angle_gamma   90.00
#
_symmetry.space_group_name_H-M   'P 1'
#
loop_
_entity.id
_entity.type
_entity.pdbx_description
1 polymer ?
#
loop_
_entity_poly.entity_id
_entity_poly.type
_entity_poly.pdbx_seq_one_letter_code
_entity_poly.pdbx_strand_id
1 'polypeptide(L)'
;MHIAYVSCNGQEEHDLDRDLSERDAVWQRLAKENLDAPFTLLLQGGDQLYADDVLHCHPEVERWQSLPKEERVAVALTPEITEALRRFYFERYLIAYTRPSFASLAARVPSIMMWDDHDIIDGWGSHPAAMLQSPVGQAIFSAAREMFLIFQLATPPGEMPSIVSDKTGGSLGTVVRYPGLSIIAPDLRSERQLDRVMGEAGWAMLDQAFAETPAGDRILVLSSVPALGPRLSWAELVADLMPGTAEYEDDLRDQWQSRAHRSEWRRFLALLAGWEESSKGELTVLSGEIHLATRGEMRLKGGGIMHQLVASGISHPAPHSAYPRVLGLLAKFGESPLKGRKIRILPLPDYPTIYAGERNYLVVTRNHEEWAASWELEETGRTRPLKV
;
A
#
# COMPACT_ATOMS: atom_id res chain seq x y z
N MET A 1 -21.39 8.95 -5.97
CA MET A 1 -20.19 8.19 -6.41
C MET A 1 -19.82 7.23 -5.30
N HIS A 2 -19.50 5.99 -5.64
CA HIS A 2 -19.09 4.93 -4.71
C HIS A 2 -17.71 4.43 -5.14
N ILE A 3 -16.72 4.50 -4.24
CA ILE A 3 -15.34 4.08 -4.49
C ILE A 3 -15.01 3.01 -3.47
N ALA A 4 -14.57 1.84 -3.92
CA ALA A 4 -14.01 0.81 -3.06
C ALA A 4 -12.49 0.99 -2.95
N TYR A 5 -11.91 0.64 -1.82
CA TYR A 5 -10.47 0.57 -1.60
C TYR A 5 -10.10 -0.75 -0.92
N VAL A 6 -9.07 -1.41 -1.44
CA VAL A 6 -8.55 -2.71 -0.97
C VAL A 6 -7.01 -2.71 -0.95
N SER A 7 -6.43 -3.59 -0.13
CA SER A 7 -4.99 -3.89 -0.08
C SER A 7 -4.77 -5.30 0.47
N CYS A 8 -3.53 -5.80 0.45
CA CYS A 8 -3.10 -7.06 1.10
C CYS A 8 -3.98 -8.27 0.70
N ASN A 9 -3.85 -8.67 -0.56
CA ASN A 9 -4.64 -9.71 -1.25
C ASN A 9 -4.01 -11.12 -1.19
N GLY A 10 -3.41 -11.50 -0.07
CA GLY A 10 -2.77 -12.80 0.07
C GLY A 10 -2.12 -12.96 1.44
N GLN A 11 -1.17 -13.87 1.55
CA GLN A 11 -0.27 -14.06 2.69
C GLN A 11 1.06 -14.58 2.15
N GLU A 12 2.12 -14.45 2.94
CA GLU A 12 3.51 -14.64 2.52
C GLU A 12 3.80 -16.10 2.15
N GLU A 13 3.30 -17.04 2.95
CA GLU A 13 3.51 -18.48 2.73
C GLU A 13 2.17 -19.20 2.51
N HIS A 14 2.16 -20.19 1.62
CA HIS A 14 1.03 -21.11 1.44
C HIS A 14 -0.32 -20.47 1.09
N ASP A 15 -0.36 -19.23 0.58
CA ASP A 15 -1.63 -18.57 0.22
C ASP A 15 -2.43 -19.38 -0.82
N LEU A 16 -1.73 -20.07 -1.73
CA LEU A 16 -2.36 -20.90 -2.75
C LEU A 16 -2.97 -22.20 -2.22
N ASP A 17 -2.57 -22.63 -1.02
CA ASP A 17 -3.08 -23.85 -0.38
C ASP A 17 -4.34 -23.59 0.46
N ARG A 18 -4.73 -22.33 0.63
CA ARG A 18 -5.90 -21.93 1.43
C ARG A 18 -7.22 -22.34 0.79
N ASP A 19 -8.21 -22.59 1.64
CA ASP A 19 -9.59 -22.76 1.19
C ASP A 19 -10.09 -21.45 0.53
N LEU A 20 -10.55 -21.56 -0.72
CA LEU A 20 -10.96 -20.39 -1.50
C LEU A 20 -12.19 -19.69 -0.94
N SER A 21 -13.07 -20.41 -0.24
CA SER A 21 -14.25 -19.79 0.36
C SER A 21 -13.87 -18.91 1.56
N GLU A 22 -12.84 -19.31 2.31
CA GLU A 22 -12.24 -18.53 3.39
C GLU A 22 -11.42 -17.36 2.85
N ARG A 23 -10.45 -17.63 1.95
CA ARG A 23 -9.54 -16.62 1.39
C ARG A 23 -10.26 -15.48 0.69
N ASP A 24 -11.29 -15.81 -0.09
CA ASP A 24 -12.00 -14.84 -0.94
C ASP A 24 -13.32 -14.37 -0.30
N ALA A 25 -13.57 -14.66 1.00
CA ALA A 25 -14.82 -14.31 1.67
C ALA A 25 -15.17 -12.81 1.56
N VAL A 26 -14.19 -11.94 1.79
CA VAL A 26 -14.37 -10.48 1.71
C VAL A 26 -14.47 -10.01 0.26
N TRP A 27 -13.73 -10.62 -0.68
CA TRP A 27 -13.90 -10.38 -2.11
C TRP A 27 -15.30 -10.72 -2.61
N GLN A 28 -15.89 -11.82 -2.13
CA GLN A 28 -17.26 -12.22 -2.48
C GLN A 28 -18.26 -11.17 -1.98
N ARG A 29 -18.05 -10.61 -0.78
CA ARG A 29 -18.88 -9.51 -0.25
C ARG A 29 -18.76 -8.25 -1.10
N LEU A 30 -17.54 -7.84 -1.46
CA LEU A 30 -17.31 -6.69 -2.32
C LEU A 30 -17.95 -6.87 -3.71
N ALA A 31 -17.81 -8.06 -4.30
CA ALA A 31 -18.43 -8.41 -5.57
C ALA A 31 -19.97 -8.36 -5.49
N LYS A 32 -20.54 -8.85 -4.38
CA LYS A 32 -21.98 -8.76 -4.13
C LYS A 32 -22.44 -7.30 -3.96
N GLU A 33 -21.73 -6.49 -3.18
CA GLU A 33 -22.08 -5.07 -3.02
C GLU A 33 -22.04 -4.35 -4.37
N ASN A 34 -21.07 -4.65 -5.23
CA ASN A 34 -21.03 -4.06 -6.57
C ASN A 34 -22.25 -4.42 -7.44
N LEU A 35 -22.86 -5.60 -7.24
CA LEU A 35 -24.10 -5.96 -7.94
C LEU A 35 -25.31 -5.21 -7.38
N ASP A 36 -25.34 -4.98 -6.06
CA ASP A 36 -26.45 -4.30 -5.38
C ASP A 36 -26.36 -2.76 -5.54
N ALA A 37 -25.15 -2.19 -5.47
CA ALA A 37 -24.83 -0.78 -5.58
C ALA A 37 -23.46 -0.59 -6.28
N PRO A 38 -23.44 -0.45 -7.63
CA PRO A 38 -22.20 -0.44 -8.41
C PRO A 38 -21.16 0.58 -7.98
N PHE A 39 -19.92 0.12 -7.85
CA PHE A 39 -18.77 0.99 -7.63
C PHE A 39 -18.40 1.71 -8.93
N THR A 40 -18.05 2.98 -8.78
CA THR A 40 -17.51 3.81 -9.86
C THR A 40 -16.03 3.51 -10.09
N LEU A 41 -15.29 3.22 -9.02
CA LEU A 41 -13.84 2.96 -9.03
C LEU A 41 -13.49 1.93 -7.96
N LEU A 42 -12.48 1.10 -8.25
CA LEU A 42 -11.80 0.24 -7.29
C LEU A 42 -10.34 0.72 -7.16
N LEU A 43 -9.99 1.25 -5.99
CA LEU A 43 -8.63 1.64 -5.67
C LEU A 43 -7.92 0.47 -5.00
N GLN A 44 -6.73 0.13 -5.47
CA GLN A 44 -5.95 -0.98 -4.94
C GLN A 44 -4.59 -0.45 -4.47
N GLY A 45 -4.35 -0.59 -3.18
CA GLY A 45 -3.37 0.19 -2.44
C GLY A 45 -2.01 -0.44 -2.26
N GLY A 46 -1.66 -1.48 -3.02
CA GLY A 46 -0.48 -2.31 -2.75
C GLY A 46 -0.82 -3.71 -2.26
N ASP A 47 0.11 -4.64 -2.46
CA ASP A 47 -0.02 -6.06 -2.20
C ASP A 47 -1.20 -6.69 -2.93
N GLN A 48 -1.36 -6.35 -4.20
CA GLN A 48 -2.32 -7.01 -5.06
C GLN A 48 -1.88 -8.46 -5.34
N LEU A 49 -0.57 -8.68 -5.30
CA LEU A 49 0.07 -9.98 -5.35
C LEU A 49 0.94 -10.20 -4.10
N TYR A 50 0.94 -11.42 -3.58
CA TYR A 50 1.98 -11.92 -2.65
C TYR A 50 2.92 -12.83 -3.44
N ALA A 51 4.12 -12.33 -3.72
CA ALA A 51 5.06 -12.92 -4.66
C ALA A 51 6.29 -13.55 -3.99
N ASP A 52 6.31 -13.67 -2.66
CA ASP A 52 7.49 -14.02 -1.87
C ASP A 52 8.07 -15.40 -2.23
N ASP A 53 7.21 -16.33 -2.63
CA ASP A 53 7.58 -17.64 -3.17
C ASP A 53 8.46 -17.58 -4.43
N VAL A 54 8.66 -16.41 -5.04
CA VAL A 54 9.57 -16.23 -6.18
C VAL A 54 10.98 -16.72 -5.85
N LEU A 55 11.35 -16.68 -4.57
CA LEU A 55 12.63 -17.14 -4.07
C LEU A 55 12.84 -18.66 -4.29
N HIS A 56 11.76 -19.41 -4.52
CA HIS A 56 11.76 -20.84 -4.81
C HIS A 56 11.54 -21.18 -6.30
N CYS A 57 11.52 -20.18 -7.20
CA CYS A 57 11.21 -20.42 -8.62
C CYS A 57 12.32 -21.13 -9.41
N HIS A 58 13.56 -21.12 -8.89
CA HIS A 58 14.73 -21.68 -9.57
C HIS A 58 15.88 -22.00 -8.59
N PRO A 59 16.65 -23.10 -8.76
CA PRO A 59 17.72 -23.49 -7.82
C PRO A 59 18.79 -22.42 -7.58
N GLU A 60 19.17 -21.63 -8.59
CA GLU A 60 20.13 -20.53 -8.40
C GLU A 60 19.51 -19.32 -7.66
N VAL A 61 18.19 -19.14 -7.69
CA VAL A 61 17.50 -18.11 -6.90
C VAL A 61 17.45 -18.55 -5.43
N GLU A 62 17.17 -19.83 -5.16
CA GLU A 62 17.27 -20.39 -3.80
C GLU A 62 18.70 -20.30 -3.25
N ARG A 63 19.69 -20.62 -4.10
CA ARG A 63 21.10 -20.44 -3.75
C ARG A 63 21.39 -18.97 -3.43
N TRP A 64 20.94 -18.04 -4.27
CA TRP A 64 21.09 -16.60 -4.01
C TRP A 64 20.46 -16.19 -2.68
N GLN A 65 19.25 -16.65 -2.37
CA GLN A 65 18.59 -16.36 -1.08
C GLN A 65 19.39 -16.92 0.12
N SER A 66 19.99 -18.11 -0.02
CA SER A 66 20.75 -18.76 1.05
C SER A 66 22.08 -18.08 1.39
N LEU A 67 22.60 -17.23 0.51
CA LEU A 67 23.83 -16.48 0.75
C LEU A 67 23.56 -15.28 1.68
N PRO A 68 24.56 -14.88 2.50
CA PRO A 68 24.55 -13.59 3.19
C PRO A 68 24.21 -12.45 2.22
N LYS A 69 23.41 -11.47 2.67
CA LYS A 69 22.88 -10.37 1.83
C LYS A 69 24.00 -9.65 1.05
N GLU A 70 25.21 -9.56 1.61
CA GLU A 70 26.40 -8.93 1.00
C GLU A 70 27.07 -9.79 -0.08
N GLU A 71 26.94 -11.11 -0.01
CA GLU A 71 27.56 -12.07 -0.93
C GLU A 71 26.68 -12.37 -2.15
N ARG A 72 25.40 -11.99 -2.10
CA ARG A 72 24.40 -12.18 -3.15
C ARG A 72 24.77 -11.60 -4.51
N VAL A 73 25.65 -10.59 -4.54
CA VAL A 73 26.20 -10.01 -5.77
C VAL A 73 27.01 -11.01 -6.62
N ALA A 74 27.50 -12.09 -6.02
CA ALA A 74 28.34 -13.08 -6.69
C ALA A 74 27.56 -14.06 -7.60
N VAL A 75 26.23 -14.15 -7.46
CA VAL A 75 25.42 -15.03 -8.29
C VAL A 75 25.16 -14.37 -9.64
N ALA A 76 25.69 -14.97 -10.70
CA ALA A 76 25.52 -14.49 -12.06
C ALA A 76 24.11 -14.78 -12.58
N LEU A 77 23.53 -13.83 -13.29
CA LEU A 77 22.24 -14.00 -13.97
C LEU A 77 22.41 -14.81 -15.24
N THR A 78 21.56 -15.81 -15.46
CA THR A 78 21.46 -16.57 -16.71
C THR A 78 20.09 -16.34 -17.36
N PRO A 79 19.93 -16.59 -18.68
CA PRO A 79 18.62 -16.49 -19.34
C PRO A 79 17.54 -17.37 -18.70
N GLU A 80 17.91 -18.54 -18.18
CA GLU A 80 17.00 -19.48 -17.52
C GLU A 80 16.46 -18.92 -16.21
N ILE A 81 17.30 -18.24 -15.42
CA ILE A 81 16.87 -17.54 -14.20
C ILE A 81 15.86 -16.44 -14.55
N THR A 82 16.17 -15.62 -15.55
CA THR A 82 15.28 -14.53 -15.99
C THR A 82 13.92 -15.06 -16.45
N GLU A 83 13.89 -16.14 -17.22
CA GLU A 83 12.63 -16.73 -17.69
C GLU A 83 11.84 -17.39 -16.55
N ALA A 84 12.52 -18.03 -15.59
CA ALA A 84 11.86 -18.60 -14.41
C ALA A 84 11.18 -17.51 -13.58
N LEU A 85 11.85 -16.37 -13.35
CA LEU A 85 11.29 -15.21 -12.65
C LEU A 85 10.06 -14.65 -13.37
N ARG A 86 10.18 -14.37 -14.69
CA ARG A 86 9.07 -13.84 -15.50
C ARG A 86 7.87 -14.79 -15.47
N ARG A 87 8.12 -16.08 -15.64
CA ARG A 87 7.08 -17.11 -15.61
C ARG A 87 6.39 -17.18 -14.24
N PHE A 88 7.14 -17.10 -13.14
CA PHE A 88 6.60 -17.10 -11.79
C PHE A 88 5.58 -15.96 -11.60
N TYR A 89 5.98 -14.71 -11.86
CA TYR A 89 5.07 -13.57 -11.70
C TYR A 89 3.87 -13.67 -12.63
N PHE A 90 4.07 -14.06 -13.89
CA PHE A 90 2.98 -14.25 -14.84
C PHE A 90 1.94 -15.27 -14.33
N GLU A 91 2.38 -16.44 -13.88
CA GLU A 91 1.49 -17.48 -13.34
C GLU A 91 0.77 -16.99 -12.07
N ARG A 92 1.47 -16.28 -11.18
CA ARG A 92 0.90 -15.66 -9.98
C ARG A 92 -0.21 -14.66 -10.32
N TYR A 93 0.00 -13.79 -11.30
CA TYR A 93 -1.03 -12.87 -11.80
C TYR A 93 -2.21 -13.61 -12.44
N LEU A 94 -1.97 -14.65 -13.25
CA LEU A 94 -3.05 -15.45 -13.83
C LEU A 94 -3.94 -16.06 -12.75
N ILE A 95 -3.36 -16.58 -11.67
CA ILE A 95 -4.12 -17.12 -10.54
C ILE A 95 -4.97 -16.01 -9.90
N ALA A 96 -4.39 -14.86 -9.58
CA ALA A 96 -5.11 -13.74 -8.97
C ALA A 96 -6.27 -13.23 -9.86
N TYR A 97 -6.01 -13.01 -11.15
CA TYR A 97 -6.98 -12.48 -12.12
C TYR A 97 -8.09 -13.48 -12.49
N THR A 98 -7.88 -14.78 -12.26
CA THR A 98 -8.90 -15.82 -12.50
C THR A 98 -9.70 -16.19 -11.25
N ARG A 99 -9.42 -15.57 -10.09
CA ARG A 99 -10.27 -15.72 -8.89
C ARG A 99 -11.68 -15.20 -9.21
N PRO A 100 -12.75 -15.99 -9.00
CA PRO A 100 -14.09 -15.65 -9.51
C PRO A 100 -14.62 -14.26 -9.11
N SER A 101 -14.46 -13.91 -7.83
CA SER A 101 -14.92 -12.62 -7.30
C SER A 101 -14.14 -11.45 -7.90
N PHE A 102 -12.82 -11.55 -7.95
CA PHE A 102 -11.96 -10.51 -8.52
C PHE A 102 -12.15 -10.40 -10.03
N ALA A 103 -12.17 -11.51 -10.76
CA ALA A 103 -12.45 -11.52 -12.20
C ALA A 103 -13.78 -10.84 -12.55
N SER A 104 -14.82 -11.08 -11.74
CA SER A 104 -16.13 -10.44 -11.91
C SER A 104 -16.06 -8.93 -11.71
N LEU A 105 -15.31 -8.46 -10.69
CA LEU A 105 -15.10 -7.04 -10.39
C LEU A 105 -14.23 -6.36 -11.45
N ALA A 106 -13.07 -6.92 -11.79
CA ALA A 106 -12.15 -6.39 -12.78
C ALA A 106 -12.80 -6.23 -14.17
N ALA A 107 -13.76 -7.08 -14.52
CA ALA A 107 -14.54 -6.96 -15.75
C ALA A 107 -15.59 -5.83 -15.75
N ARG A 108 -15.88 -5.21 -14.59
CA ARG A 108 -17.02 -4.28 -14.41
C ARG A 108 -16.65 -2.94 -13.79
N VAL A 109 -15.59 -2.91 -12.97
CA VAL A 109 -15.20 -1.74 -12.20
C VAL A 109 -13.79 -1.32 -12.62
N PRO A 110 -13.60 -0.11 -13.18
CA PRO A 110 -12.27 0.37 -13.49
C PRO A 110 -11.44 0.51 -12.21
N SER A 111 -10.18 0.08 -12.28
CA SER A 111 -9.27 0.09 -11.14
C SER A 111 -8.11 1.07 -11.33
N ILE A 112 -7.66 1.65 -10.22
CA ILE A 112 -6.36 2.33 -10.12
C ILE A 112 -5.57 1.56 -9.08
N MET A 113 -4.43 1.01 -9.47
CA MET A 113 -3.61 0.16 -8.61
C MET A 113 -2.24 0.81 -8.42
N MET A 114 -1.71 0.68 -7.20
CA MET A 114 -0.30 0.91 -6.90
C MET A 114 0.26 -0.38 -6.33
N TRP A 115 1.54 -0.67 -6.56
CA TRP A 115 2.19 -1.80 -5.90
C TRP A 115 2.69 -1.46 -4.49
N ASP A 116 2.94 -2.49 -3.68
CA ASP A 116 3.85 -2.43 -2.52
C ASP A 116 4.98 -3.46 -2.67
N ASP A 117 5.66 -3.83 -1.59
CA ASP A 117 6.78 -4.76 -1.62
C ASP A 117 6.37 -6.17 -2.01
N HIS A 118 5.28 -6.74 -1.49
CA HIS A 118 4.91 -8.12 -1.81
C HIS A 118 4.53 -8.33 -3.29
N ASP A 119 4.22 -7.27 -4.04
CA ASP A 119 4.10 -7.34 -5.50
C ASP A 119 5.45 -7.63 -6.20
N ILE A 120 6.56 -7.41 -5.48
CA ILE A 120 7.95 -7.68 -5.87
C ILE A 120 8.49 -8.84 -5.01
N ILE A 121 8.91 -8.56 -3.78
CA ILE A 121 9.26 -9.47 -2.68
C ILE A 121 9.17 -8.67 -1.37
N ASP A 122 8.83 -9.33 -0.28
CA ASP A 122 8.81 -8.80 1.08
C ASP A 122 10.02 -7.87 1.36
N GLY A 123 9.74 -6.69 1.92
CA GLY A 123 10.74 -5.70 2.29
C GLY A 123 11.51 -5.07 1.11
N TRP A 124 11.01 -5.14 -0.14
CA TRP A 124 11.70 -4.55 -1.28
C TRP A 124 11.96 -3.05 -1.08
N GLY A 125 13.24 -2.67 -1.16
CA GLY A 125 13.73 -1.31 -0.89
C GLY A 125 14.24 -1.08 0.54
N SER A 126 13.94 -1.99 1.47
CA SER A 126 14.46 -2.00 2.85
C SER A 126 15.58 -3.02 3.08
N HIS A 127 16.03 -3.69 2.01
CA HIS A 127 17.22 -4.54 2.04
C HIS A 127 18.52 -3.80 1.69
N PRO A 128 19.69 -4.35 2.06
CA PRO A 128 21.00 -3.81 1.66
C PRO A 128 21.15 -3.67 0.15
N ALA A 129 21.85 -2.60 -0.27
CA ALA A 129 22.11 -2.32 -1.68
C ALA A 129 22.79 -3.49 -2.41
N ALA A 130 23.65 -4.27 -1.73
CA ALA A 130 24.30 -5.45 -2.31
C ALA A 130 23.30 -6.52 -2.78
N MET A 131 22.18 -6.67 -2.07
CA MET A 131 21.09 -7.59 -2.44
C MET A 131 20.25 -6.97 -3.56
N LEU A 132 19.76 -5.74 -3.37
CA LEU A 132 18.90 -5.06 -4.34
C LEU A 132 19.58 -4.86 -5.70
N GLN A 133 20.87 -4.54 -5.71
CA GLN A 133 21.67 -4.28 -6.93
C GLN A 133 22.39 -5.54 -7.46
N SER A 134 22.22 -6.70 -6.83
CA SER A 134 22.75 -7.95 -7.37
C SER A 134 22.09 -8.30 -8.72
N PRO A 135 22.76 -9.08 -9.61
CA PRO A 135 22.17 -9.48 -10.88
C PRO A 135 20.80 -10.17 -10.74
N VAL A 136 20.64 -11.04 -9.74
CA VAL A 136 19.36 -11.71 -9.45
C VAL A 136 18.34 -10.75 -8.84
N GLY A 137 18.74 -9.88 -7.91
CA GLY A 137 17.83 -8.87 -7.32
C GLY A 137 17.26 -7.92 -8.37
N GLN A 138 18.09 -7.43 -9.30
CA GLN A 138 17.63 -6.61 -10.43
C GLN A 138 16.71 -7.37 -11.39
N ALA A 139 16.96 -8.67 -11.59
CA ALA A 139 16.08 -9.51 -12.41
C ALA A 139 14.71 -9.75 -11.78
N ILE A 140 14.66 -9.94 -10.45
CA ILE A 140 13.40 -10.02 -9.66
C ILE A 140 12.59 -8.74 -9.88
N PHE A 141 13.18 -7.57 -9.63
CA PHE A 141 12.50 -6.28 -9.83
C PHE A 141 12.02 -6.09 -11.26
N SER A 142 12.86 -6.40 -12.25
CA SER A 142 12.52 -6.27 -13.67
C SER A 142 11.31 -7.14 -14.04
N ALA A 143 11.29 -8.40 -13.59
CA ALA A 143 10.19 -9.32 -13.85
C ALA A 143 8.89 -8.89 -13.14
N ALA A 144 8.95 -8.50 -11.86
CA ALA A 144 7.82 -7.98 -11.11
C ALA A 144 7.23 -6.74 -11.79
N ARG A 145 8.09 -5.79 -12.16
CA ARG A 145 7.72 -4.54 -12.82
C ARG A 145 7.10 -4.76 -14.19
N GLU A 146 7.64 -5.67 -14.99
CA GLU A 146 7.04 -6.05 -16.29
C GLU A 146 5.59 -6.50 -16.09
N MET A 147 5.34 -7.38 -15.12
CA MET A 147 4.00 -7.90 -14.87
C MET A 147 3.09 -6.88 -14.21
N PHE A 148 3.59 -6.01 -13.34
CA PHE A 148 2.82 -4.88 -12.79
C PHE A 148 2.33 -3.94 -13.91
N LEU A 149 3.19 -3.59 -14.87
CA LEU A 149 2.80 -2.76 -16.01
C LEU A 149 1.72 -3.44 -16.86
N ILE A 150 1.85 -4.74 -17.12
CA ILE A 150 0.91 -5.51 -17.95
C ILE A 150 -0.43 -5.69 -17.24
N PHE A 151 -0.43 -6.22 -16.02
CA PHE A 151 -1.64 -6.64 -15.32
C PHE A 151 -2.30 -5.51 -14.54
N GLN A 152 -1.55 -4.73 -13.78
CA GLN A 152 -2.12 -3.70 -12.90
C GLN A 152 -2.33 -2.35 -13.61
N LEU A 153 -1.41 -1.98 -14.52
CA LEU A 153 -1.51 -0.73 -15.28
C LEU A 153 -1.98 -0.91 -16.74
N ALA A 154 -2.36 -2.12 -17.13
CA ALA A 154 -2.91 -2.45 -18.46
C ALA A 154 -2.09 -1.90 -19.64
N THR A 155 -0.76 -1.98 -19.53
CA THR A 155 0.18 -1.39 -20.49
C THR A 155 0.97 -2.46 -21.26
N PRO A 156 1.12 -2.33 -22.59
CA PRO A 156 1.99 -3.22 -23.36
C PRO A 156 3.46 -3.13 -22.92
N PRO A 157 4.26 -4.21 -23.10
CA PRO A 157 5.69 -4.17 -22.82
C PRO A 157 6.41 -3.05 -23.59
N GLY A 158 7.22 -2.26 -22.88
CA GLY A 158 8.03 -1.19 -23.47
C GLY A 158 7.34 0.18 -23.57
N GLU A 159 6.08 0.30 -23.14
CA GLU A 159 5.35 1.56 -23.06
C GLU A 159 5.13 2.00 -21.60
N MET A 160 4.81 3.28 -21.41
CA MET A 160 4.35 3.81 -20.11
C MET A 160 2.92 4.31 -20.26
N PRO A 161 2.00 3.92 -19.35
CA PRO A 161 0.60 4.34 -19.45
C PRO A 161 0.47 5.86 -19.34
N SER A 162 -0.59 6.41 -19.90
CA SER A 162 -0.86 7.86 -19.86
C SER A 162 -0.95 8.41 -18.43
N ILE A 163 -1.45 7.60 -17.50
CA ILE A 163 -1.68 7.96 -16.09
C ILE A 163 -0.40 8.01 -15.24
N VAL A 164 0.70 7.37 -15.68
CA VAL A 164 2.01 7.47 -15.01
C VAL A 164 2.70 8.75 -15.44
N SER A 165 3.07 9.62 -14.50
CA SER A 165 3.58 10.95 -14.87
C SER A 165 5.01 10.90 -15.44
N ASP A 166 5.88 10.06 -14.88
CA ASP A 166 7.26 9.93 -15.34
C ASP A 166 7.36 8.94 -16.52
N LYS A 167 7.51 9.47 -17.72
CA LYS A 167 7.61 8.67 -18.96
C LYS A 167 8.96 7.99 -19.14
N THR A 168 9.97 8.32 -18.33
CA THR A 168 11.24 7.58 -18.32
C THR A 168 11.12 6.26 -17.58
N GLY A 169 10.10 6.13 -16.73
CA GLY A 169 9.88 4.96 -15.89
C GLY A 169 10.83 4.89 -14.69
N GLY A 170 11.44 5.98 -14.24
CA GLY A 170 12.13 6.01 -12.95
C GLY A 170 11.13 5.81 -11.79
N SER A 171 9.97 6.44 -11.89
CA SER A 171 8.83 6.29 -10.97
C SER A 171 7.58 5.83 -11.73
N LEU A 172 6.80 4.94 -11.11
CA LEU A 172 5.48 4.51 -11.59
C LEU A 172 4.33 5.30 -10.95
N GLY A 173 4.65 6.46 -10.39
CA GLY A 173 3.70 7.34 -9.75
C GLY A 173 2.57 7.75 -10.70
N THR A 174 1.33 7.56 -10.26
CA THR A 174 0.12 7.69 -11.07
C THR A 174 -0.75 8.86 -10.60
N VAL A 175 -1.26 9.63 -11.57
CA VAL A 175 -2.21 10.73 -11.31
C VAL A 175 -3.40 10.60 -12.23
N VAL A 176 -4.60 10.52 -11.66
CA VAL A 176 -5.86 10.43 -12.41
C VAL A 176 -6.81 11.54 -11.96
N ARG A 177 -7.42 12.24 -12.92
CA ARG A 177 -8.28 13.40 -12.65
C ARG A 177 -9.68 13.18 -13.21
N TYR A 178 -10.67 13.40 -12.36
CA TYR A 178 -12.10 13.37 -12.65
C TYR A 178 -12.73 14.72 -12.25
N PRO A 179 -13.95 15.05 -12.71
CA PRO A 179 -14.61 16.28 -12.28
C PRO A 179 -14.79 16.37 -10.73
N GLY A 180 -14.06 17.29 -10.09
CA GLY A 180 -14.11 17.50 -8.65
C GLY A 180 -13.38 16.44 -7.81
N LEU A 181 -12.55 15.60 -8.44
CA LEU A 181 -11.79 14.54 -7.76
C LEU A 181 -10.46 14.30 -8.47
N SER A 182 -9.37 14.44 -7.74
CA SER A 182 -8.03 14.04 -8.16
C SER A 182 -7.54 12.86 -7.32
N ILE A 183 -6.98 11.85 -7.96
CA ILE A 183 -6.39 10.66 -7.31
C ILE A 183 -4.90 10.69 -7.59
N ILE A 184 -4.11 10.64 -6.52
CA ILE A 184 -2.64 10.72 -6.57
C ILE A 184 -2.09 9.49 -5.87
N ALA A 185 -1.38 8.64 -6.60
CA ALA A 185 -0.73 7.43 -6.09
C ALA A 185 0.78 7.54 -6.33
N PRO A 186 1.57 8.01 -5.34
CA PRO A 186 3.03 7.98 -5.43
C PRO A 186 3.54 6.54 -5.49
N ASP A 187 4.68 6.35 -6.16
CA ASP A 187 5.39 5.08 -6.16
C ASP A 187 6.38 5.05 -5.00
N LEU A 188 6.13 4.18 -4.03
CA LEU A 188 6.93 4.06 -2.81
C LEU A 188 7.96 2.94 -2.89
N ARG A 189 8.15 2.28 -4.05
CA ARG A 189 9.01 1.10 -4.19
C ARG A 189 10.06 1.21 -5.30
N SER A 190 9.79 1.81 -6.47
CA SER A 190 10.80 1.84 -7.57
C SER A 190 12.12 2.50 -7.19
N GLU A 191 12.06 3.61 -6.45
CA GLU A 191 13.24 4.43 -6.12
C GLU A 191 13.70 4.26 -4.67
N ARG A 192 13.03 3.38 -3.91
CA ARG A 192 13.26 3.17 -2.48
C ARG A 192 14.64 2.56 -2.23
N GLN A 193 15.27 3.04 -1.18
CA GLN A 193 16.52 2.56 -0.60
C GLN A 193 16.41 2.64 0.93
N LEU A 194 17.38 2.05 1.63
CA LEU A 194 17.44 2.06 3.10
C LEU A 194 17.29 3.45 3.74
N ASP A 195 17.77 4.51 3.09
CA ASP A 195 17.76 5.88 3.59
C ASP A 195 16.75 6.79 2.87
N ARG A 196 15.96 6.25 1.94
CA ARG A 196 15.08 7.02 1.06
C ARG A 196 13.85 6.25 0.58
N VAL A 197 12.66 6.84 0.66
CA VAL A 197 11.41 6.28 0.11
C VAL A 197 11.24 6.62 -1.38
N MET A 198 11.40 7.90 -1.77
CA MET A 198 11.21 8.34 -3.16
C MET A 198 12.46 9.05 -3.69
N GLY A 199 12.80 8.80 -4.95
CA GLY A 199 13.88 9.51 -5.63
C GLY A 199 13.41 10.83 -6.25
N GLU A 200 14.26 11.40 -7.10
CA GLU A 200 13.98 12.69 -7.73
C GLU A 200 12.72 12.64 -8.60
N ALA A 201 12.52 11.54 -9.34
CA ALA A 201 11.38 11.39 -10.24
C ALA A 201 10.06 11.32 -9.47
N GLY A 202 9.99 10.50 -8.41
CA GLY A 202 8.81 10.38 -7.56
C GLY A 202 8.44 11.68 -6.84
N TRP A 203 9.44 12.40 -6.32
CA TRP A 203 9.21 13.70 -5.70
C TRP A 203 8.76 14.78 -6.69
N ALA A 204 9.38 14.84 -7.87
CA ALA A 204 8.98 15.77 -8.92
C ALA A 204 7.55 15.50 -9.40
N MET A 205 7.19 14.22 -9.56
CA MET A 205 5.83 13.80 -9.88
C MET A 205 4.85 14.32 -8.84
N LEU A 206 5.13 14.11 -7.55
CA LEU A 206 4.23 14.50 -6.47
C LEU A 206 4.06 16.01 -6.41
N ASP A 207 5.15 16.78 -6.46
CA ASP A 207 5.10 18.25 -6.46
C ASP A 207 4.29 18.78 -7.65
N GLN A 208 4.47 18.21 -8.84
CA GLN A 208 3.70 18.56 -10.04
C GLN A 208 2.21 18.22 -9.89
N ALA A 209 1.88 17.02 -9.39
CA ALA A 209 0.51 16.56 -9.21
C ALA A 209 -0.31 17.52 -8.33
N PHE A 210 0.27 17.95 -7.21
CA PHE A 210 -0.35 18.91 -6.29
C PHE A 210 -0.44 20.33 -6.87
N ALA A 211 0.57 20.78 -7.62
CA ALA A 211 0.58 22.09 -8.25
C ALA A 211 -0.50 22.22 -9.34
N GLU A 212 -0.72 21.15 -10.10
CA GLU A 212 -1.68 21.08 -11.20
C GLU A 212 -3.09 20.68 -10.78
N THR A 213 -3.30 20.30 -9.51
CA THR A 213 -4.64 19.94 -9.04
C THR A 213 -5.57 21.18 -9.10
N PRO A 214 -6.72 21.07 -9.79
CA PRO A 214 -7.71 22.15 -9.85
C PRO A 214 -8.17 22.60 -8.47
N ALA A 215 -8.39 23.91 -8.30
CA ALA A 215 -8.98 24.44 -7.08
C ALA A 215 -10.43 23.93 -6.92
N GLY A 216 -10.76 23.43 -5.73
CA GLY A 216 -12.05 22.85 -5.38
C GLY A 216 -12.14 21.34 -5.58
N ASP A 217 -11.15 20.70 -6.21
CA ASP A 217 -11.10 19.23 -6.27
C ASP A 217 -10.86 18.66 -4.87
N ARG A 218 -11.50 17.54 -4.55
CA ARG A 218 -11.02 16.68 -3.47
C ARG A 218 -9.83 15.86 -3.98
N ILE A 219 -8.80 15.69 -3.14
CA ILE A 219 -7.71 14.74 -3.41
C ILE A 219 -7.90 13.46 -2.59
N LEU A 220 -7.81 12.31 -3.25
CA LEU A 220 -7.51 11.03 -2.60
C LEU A 220 -6.05 10.68 -2.87
N VAL A 221 -5.24 10.63 -1.80
CA VAL A 221 -3.83 10.20 -1.90
C VAL A 221 -3.75 8.75 -1.48
N LEU A 222 -3.24 7.88 -2.35
CA LEU A 222 -2.91 6.52 -1.95
C LEU A 222 -1.51 6.52 -1.32
N SER A 223 -1.30 5.71 -0.31
CA SER A 223 0.02 5.46 0.27
C SER A 223 0.01 4.04 0.76
N SER A 224 0.83 3.17 0.14
CA SER A 224 0.80 1.73 0.42
C SER A 224 1.05 1.45 1.90
N VAL A 225 2.08 2.10 2.45
CA VAL A 225 2.30 2.19 3.90
C VAL A 225 1.61 3.42 4.54
N PRO A 226 1.02 3.32 5.75
CA PRO A 226 0.36 4.44 6.45
C PRO A 226 1.25 5.67 6.69
N ALA A 227 0.83 6.84 6.19
CA ALA A 227 1.54 8.11 6.38
C ALA A 227 1.37 8.71 7.79
N LEU A 228 0.19 8.52 8.40
CA LEU A 228 -0.11 8.86 9.79
C LEU A 228 -0.02 7.58 10.63
N GLY A 229 1.00 7.48 11.48
CA GLY A 229 1.28 6.27 12.24
C GLY A 229 1.68 6.52 13.69
N PRO A 230 1.75 5.46 14.52
CA PRO A 230 2.25 5.54 15.88
C PRO A 230 3.75 5.88 15.87
N ARG A 231 4.28 6.26 17.04
CA ARG A 231 5.71 6.50 17.21
C ARG A 231 6.48 5.17 17.22
N LEU A 232 7.23 4.86 16.15
CA LEU A 232 7.94 3.58 16.01
C LEU A 232 9.07 3.36 17.02
N SER A 233 9.56 4.42 17.70
CA SER A 233 10.55 4.25 18.78
C SER A 233 10.06 3.38 19.95
N TRP A 234 8.76 3.06 20.01
CA TRP A 234 8.20 2.11 20.96
C TRP A 234 7.90 0.72 20.37
N ALA A 235 7.75 0.62 19.04
CA ALA A 235 7.64 -0.66 18.36
C ALA A 235 9.01 -1.36 18.35
N GLU A 236 10.10 -0.60 18.18
CA GLU A 236 11.49 -1.06 18.40
C GLU A 236 11.66 -1.68 19.81
N LEU A 237 11.11 -1.04 20.86
CA LEU A 237 11.16 -1.56 22.24
C LEU A 237 10.40 -2.89 22.40
N VAL A 238 9.35 -3.12 21.60
CA VAL A 238 8.56 -4.36 21.65
C VAL A 238 9.21 -5.46 20.80
N ALA A 239 9.83 -5.10 19.68
CA ALA A 239 10.65 -6.01 18.87
C ALA A 239 11.86 -6.53 19.67
N ASP A 240 12.55 -5.67 20.42
CA ASP A 240 13.67 -6.05 21.32
C ASP A 240 13.26 -7.04 22.44
N LEU A 241 11.97 -7.15 22.75
CA LEU A 241 11.43 -8.05 23.78
C LEU A 241 10.98 -9.41 23.23
N MET A 242 11.02 -9.63 21.91
CA MET A 242 10.62 -10.88 21.27
C MET A 242 11.79 -11.54 20.51
N PRO A 243 11.93 -12.88 20.52
CA PRO A 243 12.94 -13.56 19.71
C PRO A 243 12.65 -13.40 18.21
N GLY A 244 13.65 -13.10 17.37
CA GLY A 244 13.50 -12.97 15.91
C GLY A 244 13.62 -11.54 15.34
N THR A 245 14.44 -10.69 15.96
CA THR A 245 14.46 -9.22 15.75
C THR A 245 14.85 -8.72 14.37
N ALA A 246 15.35 -9.57 13.46
CA ALA A 246 15.84 -9.14 12.15
C ALA A 246 14.70 -8.78 11.17
N GLU A 247 13.60 -9.54 11.16
CA GLU A 247 12.41 -9.27 10.34
C GLU A 247 11.71 -7.99 10.84
N TYR A 248 11.55 -7.86 12.16
CA TYR A 248 10.98 -6.66 12.77
C TYR A 248 11.78 -5.37 12.51
N GLU A 249 13.12 -5.43 12.39
CA GLU A 249 13.91 -4.26 12.03
C GLU A 249 13.68 -3.81 10.59
N ASP A 250 13.49 -4.75 9.67
CA ASP A 250 13.23 -4.47 8.25
C ASP A 250 11.79 -3.91 8.10
N ASP A 251 10.77 -4.50 8.75
CA ASP A 251 9.38 -3.98 8.78
C ASP A 251 9.30 -2.54 9.30
N LEU A 252 10.07 -2.22 10.34
CA LEU A 252 10.10 -0.87 10.93
C LEU A 252 10.79 0.14 10.02
N ARG A 253 11.68 -0.32 9.13
CA ARG A 253 12.33 0.53 8.12
C ARG A 253 11.40 0.81 6.95
N ASP A 254 10.53 -0.12 6.57
CA ASP A 254 9.58 0.07 5.45
C ASP A 254 8.59 1.22 5.66
N GLN A 255 8.29 1.53 6.92
CA GLN A 255 7.33 2.55 7.31
C GLN A 255 7.87 3.98 7.19
N TRP A 256 6.98 4.93 6.85
CA TRP A 256 7.28 6.38 6.87
C TRP A 256 7.89 6.87 8.18
N GLN A 257 7.54 6.24 9.29
CA GLN A 257 7.96 6.65 10.63
C GLN A 257 9.37 6.18 11.00
N SER A 258 10.03 5.40 10.13
CA SER A 258 11.44 5.04 10.25
C SER A 258 12.31 6.29 10.46
N ARG A 259 13.34 6.18 11.30
CA ARG A 259 14.29 7.28 11.52
C ARG A 259 15.02 7.64 10.23
N ALA A 260 15.26 6.66 9.36
CA ALA A 260 15.95 6.85 8.09
C ALA A 260 15.16 7.77 7.14
N HIS A 261 13.82 7.63 7.13
CA HIS A 261 12.93 8.36 6.22
C HIS A 261 12.37 9.66 6.82
N ARG A 262 12.89 10.09 7.98
CA ARG A 262 12.28 11.17 8.77
C ARG A 262 12.22 12.53 8.03
N SER A 263 13.21 12.85 7.20
CA SER A 263 13.22 14.06 6.38
C SER A 263 12.14 14.02 5.31
N GLU A 264 12.02 12.90 4.61
CA GLU A 264 11.03 12.65 3.57
C GLU A 264 9.62 12.58 4.12
N TRP A 265 9.42 11.92 5.25
CA TRP A 265 8.13 11.89 5.92
C TRP A 265 7.65 13.29 6.30
N ARG A 266 8.56 14.14 6.80
CA ARG A 266 8.25 15.57 7.04
C ARG A 266 7.91 16.29 5.75
N ARG A 267 8.64 16.07 4.65
CA ARG A 267 8.36 16.69 3.35
C ARG A 267 6.98 16.26 2.84
N PHE A 268 6.68 14.97 2.87
CA PHE A 268 5.41 14.39 2.45
C PHE A 268 4.25 15.04 3.21
N LEU A 269 4.26 14.97 4.54
CA LEU A 269 3.20 15.57 5.36
C LEU A 269 3.11 17.10 5.20
N ALA A 270 4.24 17.78 4.98
CA ALA A 270 4.24 19.23 4.78
C ALA A 270 3.59 19.63 3.46
N LEU A 271 3.81 18.83 2.41
CA LEU A 271 3.16 19.00 1.11
C LEU A 271 1.65 18.80 1.23
N LEU A 272 1.21 17.67 1.83
CA LEU A 272 -0.21 17.39 2.06
C LEU A 272 -0.88 18.52 2.87
N ALA A 273 -0.28 18.88 4.01
CA ALA A 273 -0.85 19.87 4.91
C ALA A 273 -0.84 21.27 4.29
N GLY A 274 0.21 21.61 3.54
CA GLY A 274 0.33 22.89 2.86
C GLY A 274 -0.72 23.07 1.78
N TRP A 275 -1.04 22.01 1.03
CA TRP A 275 -2.09 22.06 0.02
C TRP A 275 -3.47 22.27 0.65
N GLU A 276 -3.84 21.47 1.65
CA GLU A 276 -5.15 21.56 2.30
C GLU A 276 -5.33 22.90 3.04
N GLU A 277 -4.28 23.37 3.74
CA GLU A 277 -4.29 24.68 4.42
C GLU A 277 -4.37 25.86 3.45
N SER A 278 -3.95 25.69 2.18
CA SER A 278 -4.11 26.71 1.15
C SER A 278 -5.55 26.87 0.66
N SER A 279 -6.51 26.13 1.25
CA SER A 279 -7.94 26.17 0.94
C SER A 279 -8.26 25.80 -0.52
N LYS A 280 -7.40 24.98 -1.14
CA LYS A 280 -7.57 24.50 -2.52
C LYS A 280 -8.52 23.31 -2.63
N GLY A 281 -8.96 22.75 -1.51
CA GLY A 281 -9.87 21.62 -1.42
C GLY A 281 -9.59 20.80 -0.17
N GLU A 282 -10.20 19.63 -0.08
CA GLU A 282 -10.02 18.67 1.02
C GLU A 282 -9.21 17.47 0.54
N LEU A 283 -8.49 16.82 1.47
CA LEU A 283 -7.63 15.69 1.16
C LEU A 283 -7.87 14.53 2.13
N THR A 284 -7.91 13.31 1.59
CA THR A 284 -7.95 12.08 2.38
C THR A 284 -6.84 11.14 1.91
N VAL A 285 -6.05 10.62 2.85
CA VAL A 285 -5.07 9.56 2.57
C VAL A 285 -5.74 8.20 2.73
N LEU A 286 -5.54 7.30 1.77
CA LEU A 286 -5.98 5.90 1.82
C LEU A 286 -4.75 5.01 1.87
N SER A 287 -4.71 4.09 2.84
CA SER A 287 -3.56 3.22 3.08
C SER A 287 -3.93 1.79 3.44
N GLY A 288 -2.95 0.89 3.31
CA GLY A 288 -3.05 -0.53 3.62
C GLY A 288 -1.88 -1.00 4.48
N GLU A 289 -1.27 -2.11 4.06
CA GLU A 289 -0.04 -2.73 4.59
C GLU A 289 -0.18 -3.38 5.97
N ILE A 290 -0.61 -2.64 7.00
CA ILE A 290 -0.44 -3.08 8.39
C ILE A 290 -1.41 -4.19 8.84
N HIS A 291 -2.12 -4.83 7.91
CA HIS A 291 -3.12 -5.90 8.12
C HIS A 291 -4.21 -5.58 9.14
N LEU A 292 -4.38 -4.30 9.47
CA LEU A 292 -5.28 -3.79 10.51
C LEU A 292 -5.99 -2.54 10.00
N ALA A 293 -7.30 -2.48 10.20
CA ALA A 293 -8.02 -1.24 9.90
C ALA A 293 -7.96 -0.26 11.06
N THR A 294 -7.75 1.00 10.72
CA THR A 294 -7.75 2.11 11.66
C THR A 294 -7.99 3.42 10.92
N ARG A 295 -7.99 4.53 11.65
CA ARG A 295 -7.97 5.86 11.05
C ARG A 295 -7.00 6.78 11.78
N GLY A 296 -6.32 7.62 11.01
CA GLY A 296 -5.46 8.69 11.49
C GLY A 296 -6.09 10.05 11.26
N GLU A 297 -5.81 10.99 12.16
CA GLU A 297 -6.14 12.40 12.00
C GLU A 297 -4.90 13.25 12.24
N MET A 298 -4.63 14.21 11.36
CA MET A 298 -3.64 15.25 11.58
C MET A 298 -4.32 16.61 11.65
N ARG A 299 -4.15 17.32 12.79
CA ARG A 299 -4.67 18.68 12.95
C ARG A 299 -3.88 19.67 12.10
N LEU A 300 -4.59 20.50 11.34
CA LEU A 300 -4.03 21.57 10.53
C LEU A 300 -4.03 22.91 11.28
N LYS A 301 -3.22 23.87 10.81
CA LYS A 301 -3.08 25.19 11.45
C LYS A 301 -4.39 25.98 11.48
N GLY A 302 -5.26 25.80 10.49
CA GLY A 302 -6.59 26.44 10.42
C GLY A 302 -7.67 25.76 11.26
N GLY A 303 -7.35 24.70 12.01
CA GLY A 303 -8.33 23.93 12.77
C GLY A 303 -8.99 22.78 11.99
N GLY A 304 -8.76 22.70 10.68
CA GLY A 304 -9.13 21.55 9.84
C GLY A 304 -8.42 20.26 10.27
N ILE A 305 -8.95 19.13 9.80
CA ILE A 305 -8.45 17.79 10.10
C ILE A 305 -8.23 17.08 8.78
N MET A 306 -6.97 16.71 8.54
CA MET A 306 -6.63 15.81 7.45
C MET A 306 -6.85 14.37 7.92
N HIS A 307 -7.57 13.60 7.13
CA HIS A 307 -7.91 12.21 7.42
C HIS A 307 -6.97 11.24 6.71
N GLN A 308 -6.58 10.18 7.42
CA GLN A 308 -6.07 8.95 6.83
C GLN A 308 -6.99 7.80 7.19
N LEU A 309 -7.34 6.98 6.20
CA LEU A 309 -8.17 5.81 6.34
C LEU A 309 -7.32 4.59 5.99
N VAL A 310 -7.22 3.63 6.90
CA VAL A 310 -6.42 2.43 6.71
C VAL A 310 -7.36 1.23 6.59
N ALA A 311 -7.31 0.52 5.47
CA ALA A 311 -7.96 -0.78 5.32
C ALA A 311 -7.02 -1.88 5.85
N SER A 312 -7.60 -2.98 6.33
CA SER A 312 -6.80 -4.20 6.55
C SER A 312 -6.71 -4.99 5.24
N GLY A 313 -6.14 -6.19 5.29
CA GLY A 313 -6.12 -7.06 4.13
C GLY A 313 -7.50 -7.55 3.72
N ILE A 314 -7.74 -7.54 2.40
CA ILE A 314 -8.94 -8.15 1.82
C ILE A 314 -8.89 -9.68 1.90
N SER A 315 -7.70 -10.26 1.79
CA SER A 315 -7.48 -11.72 1.92
C SER A 315 -6.46 -12.05 2.99
N HIS A 316 -5.55 -11.13 3.34
CA HIS A 316 -4.56 -11.35 4.39
C HIS A 316 -5.21 -11.67 5.74
N PRO A 317 -4.84 -12.78 6.40
CA PRO A 317 -5.37 -13.10 7.72
C PRO A 317 -5.17 -11.94 8.70
N ALA A 318 -6.17 -11.71 9.56
CA ALA A 318 -6.01 -10.77 10.64
C ALA A 318 -4.96 -11.28 11.63
N PRO A 319 -4.08 -10.41 12.16
CA PRO A 319 -3.05 -10.83 13.11
C PRO A 319 -3.69 -11.31 14.43
N HIS A 320 -2.96 -12.13 15.18
CA HIS A 320 -3.43 -12.66 16.46
C HIS A 320 -3.95 -11.56 17.41
N SER A 321 -5.05 -11.85 18.11
CA SER A 321 -5.85 -10.87 18.88
C SER A 321 -5.10 -10.05 19.96
N ALA A 322 -3.91 -10.46 20.39
CA ALA A 322 -3.06 -9.70 21.30
C ALA A 322 -2.37 -8.52 20.61
N TYR A 323 -1.96 -8.68 19.34
CA TYR A 323 -1.18 -7.70 18.59
C TYR A 323 -1.91 -6.35 18.40
N PRO A 324 -3.19 -6.31 17.96
CA PRO A 324 -3.93 -5.04 17.84
C PRO A 324 -4.04 -4.28 19.17
N ARG A 325 -4.11 -5.00 20.30
CA ARG A 325 -4.22 -4.41 21.64
C ARG A 325 -2.91 -3.76 22.07
N VAL A 326 -1.78 -4.44 21.84
CA VAL A 326 -0.44 -3.92 22.13
C VAL A 326 -0.15 -2.69 21.26
N LEU A 327 -0.39 -2.78 19.95
CA LEU A 327 -0.20 -1.66 19.04
C LEU A 327 -1.11 -0.47 19.41
N GLY A 328 -2.35 -0.74 19.81
CA GLY A 328 -3.28 0.28 20.29
C GLY A 328 -2.83 1.00 21.57
N LEU A 329 -2.09 0.34 22.47
CA LEU A 329 -1.48 1.01 23.63
C LEU A 329 -0.38 1.98 23.20
N LEU A 330 0.46 1.57 22.24
CA LEU A 330 1.55 2.40 21.72
C LEU A 330 1.04 3.59 20.91
N ALA A 331 -0.02 3.40 20.13
CA ALA A 331 -0.60 4.44 19.28
C ALA A 331 -1.16 5.65 20.04
N LYS A 332 -1.43 5.52 21.35
CA LYS A 332 -1.80 6.63 22.23
C LYS A 332 -0.66 7.66 22.37
N PHE A 333 0.59 7.24 22.18
CA PHE A 333 1.78 8.07 22.26
C PHE A 333 2.26 8.51 20.87
N GLY A 334 1.34 9.03 20.07
CA GLY A 334 1.56 9.38 18.66
C GLY A 334 2.77 10.28 18.41
N GLU A 335 3.32 10.18 17.20
CA GLU A 335 4.42 11.02 16.74
C GLU A 335 3.91 12.16 15.86
N SER A 336 4.42 13.37 16.04
CA SER A 336 4.03 14.54 15.24
C SER A 336 5.28 15.17 14.63
N PRO A 337 5.74 14.71 13.44
CA PRO A 337 6.93 15.23 12.75
C PRO A 337 6.87 16.73 12.47
N LEU A 338 5.65 17.25 12.23
CA LEU A 338 5.42 18.64 11.90
C LEU A 338 5.01 19.43 13.14
N LYS A 339 5.78 20.49 13.44
CA LYS A 339 5.48 21.39 14.55
C LYS A 339 4.08 21.99 14.41
N GLY A 340 3.29 21.88 15.48
CA GLY A 340 1.93 22.44 15.55
C GLY A 340 0.84 21.61 14.86
N ARG A 341 1.18 20.46 14.26
CA ARG A 341 0.22 19.56 13.60
C ARG A 341 0.21 18.21 14.29
N LYS A 342 -0.65 18.08 15.30
CA LYS A 342 -0.74 16.86 16.12
C LYS A 342 -1.40 15.73 15.32
N ILE A 343 -0.76 14.56 15.31
CA ILE A 343 -1.30 13.32 14.76
C ILE A 343 -1.96 12.51 15.88
N ARG A 344 -3.11 11.88 15.59
CA ARG A 344 -3.80 10.93 16.47
C ARG A 344 -4.26 9.73 15.65
N ILE A 345 -4.07 8.54 16.19
CA ILE A 345 -4.67 7.31 15.66
C ILE A 345 -5.92 7.02 16.49
N LEU A 346 -7.01 6.67 15.82
CA LEU A 346 -8.34 6.59 16.40
C LEU A 346 -9.02 5.27 15.97
N PRO A 347 -9.94 4.75 16.79
CA PRO A 347 -10.76 3.62 16.38
C PRO A 347 -11.63 3.98 15.18
N LEU A 348 -12.03 2.95 14.43
CA LEU A 348 -13.11 3.05 13.46
C LEU A 348 -14.42 3.48 14.16
N PRO A 349 -15.37 4.09 13.43
CA PRO A 349 -16.69 4.36 13.97
C PRO A 349 -17.29 3.09 14.58
N ASP A 350 -17.72 3.20 15.83
CA ASP A 350 -18.43 2.16 16.59
C ASP A 350 -17.59 0.89 16.87
N TYR A 351 -16.28 0.92 16.61
CA TYR A 351 -15.34 -0.14 16.96
C TYR A 351 -14.62 0.18 18.29
N PRO A 352 -14.44 -0.78 19.22
CA PRO A 352 -14.01 -0.49 20.60
C PRO A 352 -12.51 -0.18 20.75
N THR A 353 -11.67 -0.59 19.79
CA THR A 353 -10.20 -0.45 19.86
C THR A 353 -9.64 0.33 18.69
N ILE A 354 -8.46 0.94 18.87
CA ILE A 354 -7.81 1.77 17.84
C ILE A 354 -7.63 1.01 16.52
N TYR A 355 -7.22 -0.26 16.61
CA TYR A 355 -7.07 -1.15 15.48
C TYR A 355 -8.19 -2.20 15.48
N ALA A 356 -8.79 -2.40 14.33
CA ALA A 356 -9.68 -3.52 14.03
C ALA A 356 -8.88 -4.66 13.40
N GLY A 357 -8.84 -5.79 14.09
CA GLY A 357 -8.19 -7.02 13.66
C GLY A 357 -9.16 -7.92 12.90
N GLU A 358 -9.74 -7.39 11.83
CA GLU A 358 -10.66 -8.10 10.94
C GLU A 358 -10.30 -7.72 9.50
N ARG A 359 -10.43 -8.66 8.57
CA ARG A 359 -10.32 -8.37 7.13
C ARG A 359 -11.42 -7.41 6.71
N ASN A 360 -11.15 -6.55 5.73
CA ASN A 360 -12.15 -5.62 5.21
C ASN A 360 -11.81 -5.07 3.83
N TYR A 361 -12.74 -4.27 3.34
CA TYR A 361 -12.49 -3.22 2.37
C TYR A 361 -13.11 -1.91 2.85
N LEU A 362 -12.59 -0.80 2.35
CA LEU A 362 -13.10 0.53 2.64
C LEU A 362 -14.00 0.99 1.49
N VAL A 363 -15.12 1.64 1.83
CA VAL A 363 -16.00 2.31 0.88
C VAL A 363 -16.03 3.79 1.16
N VAL A 364 -15.61 4.58 0.17
CA VAL A 364 -15.69 6.03 0.14
C VAL A 364 -16.85 6.45 -0.75
N THR A 365 -17.77 7.21 -0.18
CA THR A 365 -18.99 7.67 -0.85
C THR A 365 -18.96 9.19 -0.98
N ARG A 366 -19.39 9.68 -2.14
CA ARG A 366 -19.69 11.10 -2.36
C ARG A 366 -21.17 11.26 -2.69
N ASN A 367 -21.86 12.02 -1.87
CA ASN A 367 -23.22 12.50 -2.12
C ASN A 367 -23.20 14.02 -2.23
N HIS A 368 -23.40 14.54 -3.45
CA HIS A 368 -23.17 15.96 -3.79
C HIS A 368 -21.76 16.43 -3.39
N GLU A 369 -21.63 17.33 -2.43
CA GLU A 369 -20.37 17.86 -1.90
C GLU A 369 -19.91 17.10 -0.65
N GLU A 370 -20.76 16.26 -0.07
CA GLU A 370 -20.45 15.53 1.15
C GLU A 370 -19.75 14.21 0.85
N TRP A 371 -18.67 13.97 1.57
CA TRP A 371 -17.92 12.73 1.51
C TRP A 371 -17.99 12.00 2.84
N ALA A 372 -18.10 10.69 2.75
CA ALA A 372 -18.06 9.82 3.90
C ALA A 372 -17.35 8.51 3.57
N ALA A 373 -16.80 7.87 4.59
CA ALA A 373 -16.14 6.58 4.49
C ALA A 373 -16.69 5.58 5.50
N SER A 374 -16.68 4.31 5.14
CA SER A 374 -17.11 3.19 5.98
C SER A 374 -16.31 1.94 5.65
N TRP A 375 -16.03 1.10 6.65
CA TRP A 375 -15.34 -0.17 6.47
C TRP A 375 -16.37 -1.29 6.50
N GLU A 376 -16.30 -2.22 5.56
CA GLU A 376 -17.03 -3.50 5.64
C GLU A 376 -16.13 -4.51 6.33
N LEU A 377 -16.29 -4.66 7.65
CA LEU A 377 -15.52 -5.61 8.44
C LEU A 377 -16.09 -7.02 8.27
N GLU A 378 -15.21 -8.02 8.20
CA GLU A 378 -15.63 -9.40 7.97
C GLU A 378 -16.56 -9.96 9.04
N GLU A 379 -16.29 -9.73 10.32
CA GLU A 379 -17.10 -10.29 11.40
C GLU A 379 -18.14 -9.27 11.90
N THR A 380 -17.73 -8.02 12.07
CA THR A 380 -18.55 -6.96 12.67
C THR A 380 -19.46 -6.25 11.64
N GLY A 381 -19.18 -6.38 10.34
CA GLY A 381 -19.94 -5.76 9.26
C GLY A 381 -19.63 -4.27 9.04
N ARG A 382 -20.50 -3.59 8.30
CA ARG A 382 -20.36 -2.16 7.94
C ARG A 382 -20.32 -1.24 9.16
N THR A 383 -19.24 -0.47 9.30
CA THR A 383 -19.16 0.62 10.29
C THR A 383 -20.09 1.77 9.90
N ARG A 384 -20.56 2.55 10.87
CA ARG A 384 -21.26 3.82 10.58
C ARG A 384 -20.40 4.76 9.72
N PRO A 385 -21.01 5.53 8.80
CA PRO A 385 -20.26 6.48 7.97
C PRO A 385 -19.52 7.53 8.81
N LEU A 386 -18.24 7.71 8.50
CA LEU A 386 -17.38 8.79 8.98
C LEU A 386 -17.35 9.89 7.93
N LYS A 387 -17.70 11.13 8.29
CA LYS A 387 -17.46 12.30 7.43
C LYS A 387 -15.95 12.52 7.33
N VAL A 388 -15.45 12.58 6.10
CA VAL A 388 -14.01 12.72 5.78
C VAL A 388 -13.80 13.80 4.77
#